data_AF-A0A954N677-F1
#
_entry.id   AF-A0A954N677-F1
#
_cell.length_a   1.000
_cell.length_b   1.000
_cell.length_c   1.000
_cell.angle_alpha   90.00
_cell.angle_beta   90.00
_cell.angle_gamma   90.00
#
_symmetry.space_group_name_H-M   'P 1'
#
loop_
_entity.id
_entity.type
_entity.pdbx_description
1 polymer ?
#
loop_
_entity_poly.entity_id
_entity_poly.type
_entity_poly.pdbx_seq_one_letter_code
_entity_poly.pdbx_strand_id
1 'polypeptide(L)'
;MTEIPNAVDGCADDLAEAGARTVIELAAHFERLRVRAGELRDAIRGSTRGYFTPSEEESIRHLLVSYWKARNALLDLVHSLRRDDDLVRQQAAHRDEAQFDQRHCPEQFLVGYAAALLLVDAARYLRESFGKSPVIKKKLNEPDELYGIPPRVYETVQRSLTNPTNVWHLAAAHRYFRAHRQQLSEVAKHEPLATLFNAIERFDHRLDVAAYRYFWAATRIRARRWTDSAYRHLLHRPMFGVQKVTSSMIADVYTRPGHQPRLPEDVADRLRMLLKPGDVMITRKAHALTNYFLPGYWPHAALFLGDPRQLGPEIAVRAHWGDLDRSTPLRVFEALKDGVRVRSLASPFAVDAICVLRPKLEASQVAEALSRGLVHEGKPYDFDFDFTQSQRLVCTEVVYRTYDGVGGMSFELTPRLGRLTLSAEDLIAMALAGRGFVVVAVFAPDHEAELLRDDAAEALLQRTKRPP
;
A
#
# COMPACT_ATOMS: atom_id res chain seq x y z
N MET A 1 -21.34 -8.95 38.73
CA MET A 1 -21.36 -9.32 37.31
C MET A 1 -20.95 -8.08 36.53
N THR A 2 -19.68 -8.01 36.17
CA THR A 2 -19.07 -6.87 35.49
C THR A 2 -19.02 -7.24 34.02
N GLU A 3 -19.78 -6.52 33.19
CA GLU A 3 -19.78 -6.71 31.74
C GLU A 3 -18.40 -6.38 31.17
N ILE A 4 -17.84 -7.31 30.40
CA ILE A 4 -16.62 -7.12 29.63
C ILE A 4 -17.02 -6.41 28.33
N PRO A 5 -16.39 -5.29 27.92
CA PRO A 5 -16.77 -4.60 26.69
C PRO A 5 -16.42 -5.44 25.45
N ASN A 6 -17.36 -5.51 24.50
CA ASN A 6 -17.15 -6.00 23.14
C ASN A 6 -16.11 -5.13 22.42
N ALA A 7 -14.84 -5.53 22.47
CA ALA A 7 -13.74 -4.85 21.78
C ALA A 7 -13.47 -5.39 20.35
N VAL A 8 -14.30 -6.31 19.85
CA VAL A 8 -14.05 -7.03 18.58
C VAL A 8 -14.75 -6.37 17.38
N ASP A 9 -15.85 -5.64 17.58
CA ASP A 9 -16.64 -5.08 16.46
C ASP A 9 -15.98 -3.85 15.79
N GLY A 10 -15.27 -2.99 16.53
CA GLY A 10 -14.74 -1.73 15.97
C GLY A 10 -13.52 -1.84 15.04
N CYS A 11 -12.70 -2.88 15.20
CA CYS A 11 -11.44 -3.01 14.42
C CYS A 11 -11.68 -3.52 12.98
N ALA A 12 -12.77 -4.26 12.74
CA ALA A 12 -13.08 -4.80 11.43
C ALA A 12 -13.62 -3.73 10.47
N ASP A 13 -14.39 -2.77 11.00
CA ASP A 13 -15.00 -1.67 10.25
C ASP A 13 -13.95 -0.66 9.77
N ASP A 14 -13.02 -0.24 10.65
CA ASP A 14 -11.95 0.71 10.30
C ASP A 14 -11.04 0.20 9.17
N LEU A 15 -10.71 -1.10 9.20
CA LEU A 15 -9.89 -1.74 8.18
C LEU A 15 -10.62 -1.81 6.83
N ALA A 16 -11.91 -2.14 6.87
CA ALA A 16 -12.73 -2.18 5.67
C ALA A 16 -12.91 -0.78 5.07
N GLU A 17 -13.12 0.25 5.88
CA GLU A 17 -13.17 1.63 5.41
C GLU A 17 -11.85 2.10 4.79
N ALA A 18 -10.73 1.89 5.49
CA ALA A 18 -9.40 2.26 4.98
C ALA A 18 -9.07 1.50 3.68
N GLY A 19 -9.43 0.21 3.64
CA GLY A 19 -9.33 -0.62 2.45
C GLY A 19 -10.20 -0.10 1.31
N ALA A 20 -11.42 0.33 1.59
CA ALA A 20 -12.34 0.86 0.59
C ALA A 20 -11.82 2.15 -0.04
N ARG A 21 -11.34 3.11 0.78
CA ARG A 21 -10.70 4.35 0.29
C ARG A 21 -9.49 4.03 -0.59
N THR A 22 -8.67 3.08 -0.17
CA THR A 22 -7.51 2.61 -0.95
C THR A 22 -7.92 2.11 -2.34
N VAL A 23 -8.97 1.28 -2.44
CA VAL A 23 -9.43 0.75 -3.73
C VAL A 23 -10.02 1.85 -4.61
N ILE A 24 -10.80 2.79 -4.06
CA ILE A 24 -11.38 3.92 -4.79
C ILE A 24 -10.27 4.80 -5.40
N GLU A 25 -9.27 5.17 -4.60
CA GLU A 25 -8.16 6.00 -5.07
C GLU A 25 -7.30 5.28 -6.11
N LEU A 26 -7.05 3.99 -5.92
CA LEU A 26 -6.33 3.17 -6.90
C LEU A 26 -7.13 3.03 -8.20
N ALA A 27 -8.46 2.90 -8.14
CA ALA A 27 -9.30 2.87 -9.33
C ALA A 27 -9.16 4.17 -10.13
N ALA A 28 -9.27 5.32 -9.47
CA ALA A 28 -9.07 6.62 -10.09
C ALA A 28 -7.65 6.78 -10.65
N HIS A 29 -6.64 6.25 -9.97
CA HIS A 29 -5.26 6.26 -10.43
C HIS A 29 -5.03 5.39 -11.67
N PHE A 30 -5.59 4.18 -11.73
CA PHE A 30 -5.52 3.33 -12.92
C PHE A 30 -6.16 4.00 -14.14
N GLU A 31 -7.28 4.71 -13.98
CA GLU A 31 -7.86 5.49 -15.08
C GLU A 31 -6.91 6.59 -15.58
N ARG A 32 -6.24 7.33 -14.67
CA ARG A 32 -5.21 8.31 -15.08
C ARG A 32 -4.03 7.66 -15.80
N LEU A 33 -3.60 6.47 -15.38
CA LEU A 33 -2.55 5.72 -16.08
C LEU A 33 -3.00 5.26 -17.47
N ARG A 34 -4.26 4.84 -17.63
CA ARG A 34 -4.83 4.43 -18.92
C ARG A 34 -4.86 5.58 -19.93
N VAL A 35 -5.26 6.77 -19.48
CA VAL A 35 -5.28 7.97 -20.34
C VAL A 35 -3.85 8.28 -20.82
N ARG A 36 -2.90 8.44 -19.90
CA ARG A 36 -1.49 8.74 -20.22
C ARG A 36 -0.84 7.65 -21.08
N ALA A 37 -1.11 6.37 -20.80
CA ALA A 37 -0.58 5.27 -21.59
C ALA A 37 -1.20 5.22 -23.00
N GLY A 38 -2.46 5.62 -23.15
CA GLY A 38 -3.13 5.77 -24.44
C GLY A 38 -2.50 6.89 -25.28
N GLU A 39 -2.32 8.07 -24.69
CA GLU A 39 -1.66 9.21 -25.34
C GLU A 39 -0.25 8.87 -25.81
N LEU A 40 0.56 8.25 -24.93
CA LEU A 40 1.92 7.83 -25.26
C LEU A 40 1.93 6.77 -26.38
N ARG A 41 1.00 5.81 -26.33
CA ARG A 41 0.86 4.80 -27.40
C ARG A 41 0.56 5.44 -28.74
N ASP A 42 -0.34 6.42 -28.76
CA ASP A 42 -0.80 7.05 -29.98
C ASP A 42 0.29 7.97 -30.56
N ALA A 43 1.07 8.65 -29.70
CA ALA A 43 2.29 9.36 -30.11
C ALA A 43 3.34 8.42 -30.72
N ILE A 44 3.59 7.25 -30.10
CA ILE A 44 4.56 6.27 -30.58
C ILE A 44 4.10 5.59 -31.89
N ARG A 45 2.80 5.32 -32.05
CA ARG A 45 2.26 4.73 -33.29
C ARG A 45 2.43 5.62 -34.51
N GLY A 46 2.50 6.94 -34.33
CA GLY A 46 2.85 7.89 -35.39
C GLY A 46 4.32 7.81 -35.83
N SER A 47 5.17 7.08 -35.11
CA SER A 47 6.60 6.96 -35.37
C SER A 47 6.94 5.63 -36.08
N THR A 48 7.63 5.72 -37.22
CA THR A 48 8.10 4.55 -38.01
C THR A 48 9.38 3.91 -37.44
N ARG A 49 9.90 4.40 -36.30
CA ARG A 49 11.30 4.19 -35.88
C ARG A 49 11.60 2.80 -35.33
N GLY A 50 10.63 1.99 -34.91
CA GLY A 50 10.88 0.63 -34.39
C GLY A 50 11.68 0.57 -33.06
N TYR A 51 12.13 1.71 -32.53
CA TYR A 51 12.79 1.90 -31.25
C TYR A 51 12.16 3.09 -30.49
N PHE A 52 12.42 3.20 -29.19
CA PHE A 52 11.97 4.32 -28.35
C PHE A 52 13.08 5.37 -28.21
N THR A 53 12.71 6.64 -28.26
CA THR A 53 13.59 7.76 -27.87
C THR A 53 13.80 7.79 -26.35
N PRO A 54 14.87 8.44 -25.85
CA PRO A 54 15.12 8.54 -24.40
C PRO A 54 13.92 9.08 -23.60
N SER A 55 13.22 10.09 -24.11
CA SER A 55 12.04 10.66 -23.45
C SER A 55 10.83 9.73 -23.46
N GLU A 56 10.62 8.96 -24.55
CA GLU A 56 9.59 7.92 -24.59
C GLU A 56 9.91 6.79 -23.62
N GLU A 57 11.18 6.37 -23.53
CA GLU A 57 11.60 5.35 -22.57
C GLU A 57 11.39 5.79 -21.12
N GLU A 58 11.73 7.04 -20.79
CA GLU A 58 11.49 7.61 -19.47
C GLU A 58 9.99 7.65 -19.14
N SER A 59 9.16 8.06 -20.11
CA SER A 59 7.69 8.09 -19.95
C SER A 59 7.10 6.69 -19.75
N ILE A 60 7.57 5.69 -20.51
CA ILE A 60 7.17 4.29 -20.34
C ILE A 60 7.59 3.77 -18.96
N ARG A 61 8.82 4.04 -18.55
CA ARG A 61 9.35 3.64 -17.24
C ARG A 61 8.52 4.24 -16.11
N HIS A 62 8.20 5.53 -16.18
CA HIS A 62 7.35 6.21 -15.22
C HIS A 62 5.97 5.54 -15.10
N LEU A 63 5.31 5.28 -16.23
CA LEU A 63 4.01 4.59 -16.23
C LEU A 63 4.10 3.17 -15.65
N LEU A 64 5.16 2.43 -15.98
CA LEU A 64 5.37 1.07 -15.48
C LEU A 64 5.61 1.05 -13.98
N VAL A 65 6.43 1.98 -13.47
CA VAL A 65 6.71 2.14 -12.03
C VAL A 65 5.41 2.45 -11.28
N SER A 66 4.65 3.44 -11.75
CA SER A 66 3.38 3.82 -11.13
C SER A 66 2.35 2.68 -11.16
N TYR A 67 2.23 1.97 -12.29
CA TYR A 67 1.38 0.78 -12.42
C TYR A 67 1.80 -0.32 -11.45
N TRP A 68 3.09 -0.64 -11.37
CA TRP A 68 3.61 -1.71 -10.52
C TRP A 68 3.37 -1.42 -9.04
N LYS A 69 3.54 -0.15 -8.61
CA LYS A 69 3.21 0.34 -7.27
C LYS A 69 1.73 0.13 -6.94
N ALA A 70 0.85 0.65 -7.80
CA ALA A 70 -0.59 0.57 -7.63
C ALA A 70 -1.07 -0.89 -7.56
N ARG A 71 -0.51 -1.75 -8.42
CA ARG A 71 -0.80 -3.19 -8.45
C ARG A 71 -0.40 -3.88 -7.14
N ASN A 72 0.81 -3.64 -6.64
CA ASN A 72 1.27 -4.28 -5.42
C ASN A 72 0.51 -3.76 -4.19
N ALA A 73 0.12 -2.48 -4.16
CA ALA A 73 -0.75 -1.94 -3.11
C ALA A 73 -2.12 -2.67 -3.03
N LEU A 74 -2.73 -3.00 -4.17
CA LEU A 74 -3.95 -3.82 -4.21
C LEU A 74 -3.71 -5.25 -3.74
N LEU A 75 -2.61 -5.89 -4.15
CA LEU A 75 -2.29 -7.25 -3.72
C LEU A 75 -2.05 -7.33 -2.21
N ASP A 76 -1.33 -6.35 -1.66
CA ASP A 76 -1.10 -6.25 -0.23
C ASP A 76 -2.40 -6.04 0.54
N LEU A 77 -3.34 -5.25 0.01
CA LEU A 77 -4.66 -5.08 0.60
C LEU A 77 -5.45 -6.39 0.61
N VAL A 78 -5.52 -7.10 -0.52
CA VAL A 78 -6.21 -8.40 -0.59
C VAL A 78 -5.58 -9.41 0.38
N HIS A 79 -4.26 -9.36 0.54
CA HIS A 79 -3.55 -10.25 1.45
C HIS A 79 -3.73 -9.88 2.93
N SER A 80 -3.77 -8.59 3.28
CA SER A 80 -4.01 -8.16 4.67
C SER A 80 -5.39 -8.58 5.15
N LEU A 81 -6.43 -8.35 4.33
CA LEU A 81 -7.80 -8.78 4.63
C LEU A 81 -7.90 -10.29 4.86
N ARG A 82 -7.14 -11.10 4.10
CA ARG A 82 -7.10 -12.56 4.30
C ARG A 82 -6.43 -12.96 5.62
N ARG A 83 -5.34 -12.29 6.00
CA ARG A 83 -4.60 -12.62 7.21
C ARG A 83 -5.42 -12.36 8.46
N ASP A 84 -6.17 -11.27 8.48
CA ASP A 84 -7.02 -10.94 9.61
C ASP A 84 -8.17 -11.96 9.75
N ASP A 85 -8.78 -12.37 8.64
CA ASP A 85 -9.73 -13.49 8.60
C ASP A 85 -9.13 -14.80 9.20
N ASP A 86 -7.89 -15.13 8.86
CA ASP A 86 -7.22 -16.33 9.36
C ASP A 86 -6.86 -16.24 10.86
N LEU A 87 -6.45 -15.07 11.35
CA LEU A 87 -6.14 -14.82 12.76
C LEU A 87 -7.39 -14.88 13.64
N VAL A 88 -8.49 -14.27 13.19
CA VAL A 88 -9.79 -14.32 13.88
C VAL A 88 -10.27 -15.77 13.99
N ARG A 89 -10.13 -16.57 12.92
CA ARG A 89 -10.46 -18.01 12.95
C ARG A 89 -9.61 -18.81 13.93
N GLN A 90 -8.30 -18.54 13.99
CA GLN A 90 -7.41 -19.25 14.92
C GLN A 90 -7.73 -18.91 16.38
N GLN A 91 -8.00 -17.64 16.68
CA GLN A 91 -8.40 -17.20 18.02
C GLN A 91 -9.75 -17.78 18.44
N ALA A 92 -10.71 -17.86 17.51
CA ALA A 92 -12.01 -18.48 17.75
C ALA A 92 -11.91 -19.99 17.97
N ALA A 93 -10.99 -20.70 17.29
CA ALA A 93 -10.78 -22.13 17.49
C ALA A 93 -10.15 -22.49 18.86
N HIS A 94 -9.55 -21.53 19.55
CA HIS A 94 -8.98 -21.70 20.89
C HIS A 94 -9.96 -21.38 22.02
N ARG A 95 -11.10 -20.77 21.73
CA ARG A 95 -12.21 -20.61 22.67
C ARG A 95 -13.22 -21.70 22.31
N ASP A 96 -13.64 -22.53 23.26
CA ASP A 96 -14.65 -23.60 23.08
C ASP A 96 -16.07 -23.06 22.77
N GLU A 97 -16.17 -22.02 21.93
CA GLU A 97 -17.41 -21.43 21.46
C GLU A 97 -17.77 -22.08 20.11
N ALA A 98 -18.40 -23.25 20.19
CA ALA A 98 -18.93 -24.02 19.06
C ALA A 98 -20.10 -23.34 18.30
N GLN A 99 -20.20 -22.01 18.35
CA GLN A 99 -21.23 -21.22 17.68
C GLN A 99 -20.69 -19.92 17.07
N PHE A 100 -19.40 -19.85 16.74
CA PHE A 100 -18.91 -18.79 15.87
C PHE A 100 -19.31 -19.12 14.41
N ASP A 101 -20.48 -18.61 14.03
CA ASP A 101 -21.00 -18.62 12.67
C ASP A 101 -19.91 -18.14 11.69
N GLN A 102 -19.75 -18.83 10.55
CA GLN A 102 -18.71 -18.60 9.55
C GLN A 102 -18.92 -17.29 8.76
N ARG A 103 -19.22 -16.19 9.46
CA ARG A 103 -19.46 -14.88 8.88
C ARG A 103 -18.12 -14.26 8.52
N HIS A 104 -17.78 -14.35 7.23
CA HIS A 104 -16.81 -13.43 6.65
C HIS A 104 -17.41 -12.03 6.75
N CYS A 105 -16.64 -11.04 7.20
CA CYS A 105 -17.06 -9.65 7.29
C CYS A 105 -17.49 -9.14 5.90
N PRO A 106 -18.79 -8.88 5.65
CA PRO A 106 -19.29 -8.51 4.32
C PRO A 106 -18.61 -7.26 3.73
N GLU A 107 -18.23 -6.32 4.59
CA GLU A 107 -17.48 -5.09 4.29
C GLU A 107 -16.11 -5.44 3.70
N GLN A 108 -15.34 -6.30 4.37
CA GLN A 108 -14.02 -6.75 3.92
C GLN A 108 -14.12 -7.56 2.62
N PHE A 109 -15.18 -8.36 2.46
CA PHE A 109 -15.46 -9.05 1.20
C PHE A 109 -15.61 -8.05 0.04
N LEU A 110 -16.39 -6.97 0.21
CA LEU A 110 -16.57 -5.94 -0.83
C LEU A 110 -15.25 -5.31 -1.22
N VAL A 111 -14.41 -4.97 -0.25
CA VAL A 111 -13.08 -4.39 -0.49
C VAL A 111 -12.20 -5.37 -1.26
N GLY A 112 -12.09 -6.61 -0.79
CA GLY A 112 -11.25 -7.63 -1.43
C GLY A 112 -11.71 -7.97 -2.84
N TYR A 113 -13.03 -8.06 -3.06
CA TYR A 113 -13.60 -8.34 -4.37
C TYR A 113 -13.39 -7.17 -5.34
N ALA A 114 -13.65 -5.92 -4.93
CA ALA A 114 -13.38 -4.74 -5.75
C ALA A 114 -11.89 -4.62 -6.13
N ALA A 115 -10.99 -4.86 -5.18
CA ALA A 115 -9.54 -4.87 -5.44
C ALA A 115 -9.15 -5.93 -6.49
N ALA A 116 -9.71 -7.14 -6.38
CA ALA A 116 -9.47 -8.22 -7.33
C ALA A 116 -10.01 -7.89 -8.74
N LEU A 117 -11.19 -7.27 -8.83
CA LEU A 117 -11.76 -6.80 -10.09
C LEU A 117 -10.87 -5.75 -10.76
N LEU A 118 -10.38 -4.79 -9.98
CA LEU A 118 -9.49 -3.74 -10.48
C LEU A 118 -8.16 -4.30 -11.00
N LEU A 119 -7.57 -5.29 -10.30
CA LEU A 119 -6.37 -6.00 -10.78
C LEU A 119 -6.62 -6.69 -12.13
N VAL A 120 -7.76 -7.38 -12.28
CA VAL A 120 -8.13 -8.06 -13.53
C VAL A 120 -8.35 -7.06 -14.65
N ASP A 121 -9.06 -5.97 -14.37
CA ASP A 121 -9.37 -4.92 -15.33
C ASP A 121 -8.09 -4.23 -15.84
N ALA A 122 -7.17 -3.88 -14.93
CA ALA A 122 -5.89 -3.29 -15.28
C ALA A 122 -5.02 -4.24 -16.14
N ALA A 123 -4.97 -5.53 -15.79
CA ALA A 123 -4.23 -6.53 -16.54
C ALA A 123 -4.83 -6.81 -17.94
N ARG A 124 -6.16 -6.74 -18.07
CA ARG A 124 -6.85 -6.83 -19.36
C ARG A 124 -6.54 -5.64 -20.25
N TYR A 125 -6.58 -4.43 -19.71
CA TYR A 125 -6.19 -3.22 -20.44
C TYR A 125 -4.78 -3.34 -21.00
N LEU A 126 -3.80 -3.80 -20.21
CA LEU A 126 -2.42 -4.01 -20.68
C LEU A 126 -2.37 -4.98 -21.87
N ARG A 127 -3.12 -6.08 -21.82
CA ARG A 127 -3.19 -7.07 -22.90
C ARG A 127 -3.83 -6.51 -24.16
N GLU A 128 -4.98 -5.86 -24.01
CA GLU A 128 -5.80 -5.37 -25.11
C GLU A 128 -5.13 -4.19 -25.83
N SER A 129 -4.49 -3.30 -25.06
CA SER A 129 -3.80 -2.11 -25.60
C SER A 129 -2.41 -2.42 -26.18
N PHE A 130 -1.65 -3.33 -25.56
CA PHE A 130 -0.22 -3.51 -25.87
C PHE A 130 0.19 -4.93 -26.30
N GLY A 131 -0.68 -5.94 -26.13
CA GLY A 131 -0.32 -7.34 -26.33
C GLY A 131 0.06 -7.74 -27.75
N LYS A 132 -0.30 -6.93 -28.75
CA LYS A 132 0.06 -7.12 -30.16
C LYS A 132 1.41 -6.51 -30.56
N SER A 133 2.06 -5.72 -29.68
CA SER A 133 3.34 -5.07 -29.98
C SER A 133 4.50 -5.79 -29.29
N PRO A 134 5.35 -6.54 -30.03
CA PRO A 134 6.52 -7.21 -29.44
C PRO A 134 7.51 -6.23 -28.82
N VAL A 135 7.68 -5.05 -29.42
CA VAL A 135 8.61 -4.02 -28.96
C VAL A 135 8.18 -3.46 -27.60
N ILE A 136 6.89 -3.11 -27.46
CA ILE A 136 6.35 -2.64 -26.17
C ILE A 136 6.42 -3.75 -25.12
N LYS A 137 6.05 -4.98 -25.46
CA LYS A 137 6.17 -6.10 -24.53
C LYS A 137 7.60 -6.30 -24.04
N LYS A 138 8.59 -6.25 -24.93
CA LYS A 138 10.00 -6.36 -24.56
C LYS A 138 10.35 -5.26 -23.54
N LYS A 139 9.96 -4.01 -23.82
CA LYS A 139 10.23 -2.87 -22.94
C LYS A 139 9.58 -3.01 -21.56
N LEU A 140 8.31 -3.44 -21.51
CA LEU A 140 7.59 -3.66 -20.24
C LEU A 140 8.11 -4.85 -19.42
N ASN A 141 9.02 -5.66 -19.96
CA ASN A 141 9.63 -6.77 -19.26
C ASN A 141 11.11 -6.49 -18.88
N GLU A 142 11.65 -5.33 -19.26
CA GLU A 142 12.98 -4.90 -18.83
C GLU A 142 12.97 -4.62 -17.32
N PRO A 143 13.93 -5.17 -16.55
CA PRO A 143 14.05 -4.86 -15.13
C PRO A 143 14.60 -3.45 -14.92
N ASP A 144 14.27 -2.87 -13.77
CA ASP A 144 14.86 -1.63 -13.28
C ASP A 144 15.06 -1.74 -11.77
N GLU A 145 16.28 -2.11 -11.36
CA GLU A 145 16.61 -2.33 -9.95
C GLU A 145 16.55 -1.07 -9.11
N LEU A 146 16.78 0.10 -9.73
CA LEU A 146 16.77 1.40 -9.05
C LEU A 146 15.35 1.73 -8.55
N TYR A 147 14.33 1.36 -9.32
CA TYR A 147 12.92 1.61 -9.01
C TYR A 147 12.14 0.36 -8.61
N GLY A 148 12.83 -0.76 -8.36
CA GLY A 148 12.21 -1.98 -7.87
C GLY A 148 11.34 -2.73 -8.88
N ILE A 149 11.60 -2.53 -10.16
CA ILE A 149 10.86 -3.20 -11.24
C ILE A 149 11.54 -4.53 -11.54
N PRO A 150 10.90 -5.67 -11.22
CA PRO A 150 11.47 -6.97 -11.51
C PRO A 150 11.46 -7.23 -13.02
N PRO A 151 12.28 -8.17 -13.52
CA PRO A 151 12.17 -8.58 -14.91
C PRO A 151 10.81 -9.23 -15.16
N ARG A 152 10.36 -9.17 -16.42
CA ARG A 152 9.16 -9.89 -16.90
C ARG A 152 7.81 -9.43 -16.33
N VAL A 153 7.67 -8.15 -15.93
CA VAL A 153 6.42 -7.61 -15.36
C VAL A 153 5.20 -7.91 -16.23
N TYR A 154 5.24 -7.59 -17.53
CA TYR A 154 4.10 -7.83 -18.43
C TYR A 154 3.70 -9.31 -18.43
N GLU A 155 4.65 -10.23 -18.53
CA GLU A 155 4.37 -11.67 -18.54
C GLU A 155 3.84 -12.19 -17.22
N THR A 156 4.38 -11.71 -16.10
CA THR A 156 3.90 -12.02 -14.76
C THR A 156 2.44 -11.61 -14.61
N VAL A 157 2.09 -10.39 -15.02
CA VAL A 157 0.70 -9.88 -15.01
C VAL A 157 -0.22 -10.73 -15.90
N GLN A 158 0.21 -11.08 -17.12
CA GLN A 158 -0.61 -11.89 -18.02
C GLN A 158 -0.79 -13.33 -17.54
N ARG A 159 0.24 -13.93 -16.92
CA ARG A 159 0.14 -15.24 -16.28
C ARG A 159 -0.83 -15.22 -15.11
N SER A 160 -0.85 -14.12 -14.35
CA SER A 160 -1.75 -13.89 -13.23
C SER A 160 -3.22 -13.99 -13.63
N LEU A 161 -3.60 -13.51 -14.83
CA LEU A 161 -4.95 -13.59 -15.41
C LEU A 161 -5.38 -15.00 -15.83
N THR A 162 -4.43 -15.82 -16.27
CA THR A 162 -4.68 -17.19 -16.80
C THR A 162 -4.56 -18.29 -15.77
N ASN A 163 -4.10 -17.95 -14.56
CA ASN A 163 -3.91 -18.90 -13.49
C ASN A 163 -5.27 -19.50 -13.06
N PRO A 164 -5.46 -20.83 -13.16
CA PRO A 164 -6.74 -21.48 -12.87
C PRO A 164 -7.27 -21.21 -11.47
N THR A 165 -6.37 -21.11 -10.48
CA THR A 165 -6.71 -20.83 -9.10
C THR A 165 -7.34 -19.44 -8.99
N ASN A 166 -6.67 -18.41 -9.53
CA ASN A 166 -7.19 -17.03 -9.47
C ASN A 166 -8.54 -16.90 -10.18
N VAL A 167 -8.68 -17.56 -11.33
CA VAL A 167 -9.94 -17.60 -12.09
C VAL A 167 -11.05 -18.25 -11.27
N TRP A 168 -10.78 -19.37 -10.60
CA TRP A 168 -11.77 -20.06 -9.76
C TRP A 168 -12.25 -19.17 -8.61
N HIS A 169 -11.34 -18.52 -7.90
CA HIS A 169 -11.70 -17.65 -6.77
C HIS A 169 -12.45 -16.40 -7.20
N LEU A 170 -12.09 -15.81 -8.34
CA LEU A 170 -12.85 -14.69 -8.87
C LEU A 170 -14.28 -15.12 -9.22
N ALA A 171 -14.45 -16.30 -9.81
CA ALA A 171 -15.77 -16.87 -10.10
C ALA A 171 -16.56 -17.20 -8.82
N ALA A 172 -15.89 -17.66 -7.77
CA ALA A 172 -16.50 -17.91 -6.46
C ALA A 172 -16.94 -16.60 -5.79
N ALA A 173 -16.10 -15.57 -5.79
CA ALA A 173 -16.41 -14.25 -5.25
C ALA A 173 -17.57 -13.59 -6.01
N HIS A 174 -17.57 -13.65 -7.35
CA HIS A 174 -18.68 -13.14 -8.15
C HIS A 174 -20.01 -13.85 -7.86
N ARG A 175 -19.99 -15.19 -7.73
CA ARG A 175 -21.20 -15.95 -7.34
C ARG A 175 -21.69 -15.57 -5.94
N TYR A 176 -20.77 -15.40 -5.00
CA TYR A 176 -21.10 -14.96 -3.65
C TYR A 176 -21.73 -13.58 -3.64
N PHE A 177 -21.13 -12.62 -4.37
CA PHE A 177 -21.66 -11.27 -4.53
C PHE A 177 -23.10 -11.29 -5.07
N ARG A 178 -23.35 -12.05 -6.14
CA ARG A 178 -24.70 -12.18 -6.73
C ARG A 178 -25.70 -12.84 -5.78
N ALA A 179 -25.29 -13.86 -5.04
CA ALA A 179 -26.16 -14.57 -4.10
C ALA A 179 -26.51 -13.71 -2.87
N HIS A 180 -25.60 -12.83 -2.44
CA HIS A 180 -25.76 -12.00 -1.23
C HIS A 180 -25.94 -10.51 -1.56
N ARG A 181 -26.31 -10.18 -2.80
CA ARG A 181 -26.37 -8.81 -3.31
C ARG A 181 -27.18 -7.87 -2.42
N GLN A 182 -28.35 -8.33 -1.95
CA GLN A 182 -29.21 -7.54 -1.08
C GLN A 182 -28.54 -7.25 0.27
N GLN A 183 -27.99 -8.28 0.92
CA GLN A 183 -27.26 -8.13 2.19
C GLN A 183 -26.05 -7.19 2.04
N LEU A 184 -25.28 -7.36 0.97
CA LEU A 184 -24.10 -6.54 0.70
C LEU A 184 -24.47 -5.08 0.40
N SER A 185 -25.61 -4.83 -0.24
CA SER A 185 -26.15 -3.48 -0.44
C SER A 185 -26.57 -2.82 0.87
N GLU A 186 -27.07 -3.59 1.84
CA GLU A 186 -27.46 -3.05 3.14
C GLU A 186 -26.24 -2.63 3.98
N VAL A 187 -25.16 -3.40 3.88
CA VAL A 187 -23.87 -3.08 4.50
C VAL A 187 -23.20 -1.89 3.81
N ALA A 188 -23.30 -1.79 2.48
CA ALA A 188 -22.72 -0.72 1.70
C ALA A 188 -23.57 0.57 1.63
N LYS A 189 -24.32 0.91 2.69
CA LYS A 189 -25.17 2.12 2.72
C LYS A 189 -24.39 3.42 2.86
N HIS A 190 -23.25 3.35 3.53
CA HIS A 190 -22.45 4.52 3.86
C HIS A 190 -21.17 4.57 3.02
N GLU A 191 -20.72 5.79 2.73
CA GLU A 191 -19.39 5.97 2.13
C GLU A 191 -18.31 5.56 3.14
N PRO A 192 -17.20 4.95 2.69
CA PRO A 192 -16.78 4.73 1.29
C PRO A 192 -17.33 3.44 0.62
N LEU A 193 -18.01 2.56 1.36
CA LEU A 193 -18.42 1.25 0.87
C LEU A 193 -19.49 1.34 -0.23
N ALA A 194 -20.37 2.34 -0.17
CA ALA A 194 -21.38 2.62 -1.19
C ALA A 194 -20.75 2.83 -2.58
N THR A 195 -19.68 3.63 -2.66
CA THR A 195 -18.93 3.83 -3.91
C THR A 195 -18.36 2.53 -4.45
N LEU A 196 -17.80 1.67 -3.59
CA LEU A 196 -17.26 0.38 -4.01
C LEU A 196 -18.33 -0.57 -4.55
N PHE A 197 -19.45 -0.70 -3.84
CA PHE A 197 -20.56 -1.55 -4.26
C PHE A 197 -21.06 -1.15 -5.66
N ASN A 198 -21.24 0.15 -5.89
CA ASN A 198 -21.62 0.68 -7.20
C ASN A 198 -20.58 0.42 -8.29
N ALA A 199 -19.29 0.46 -7.96
CA ALA A 199 -18.23 0.11 -8.89
C ALA A 199 -18.27 -1.38 -9.26
N ILE A 200 -18.46 -2.27 -8.29
CA ILE A 200 -18.60 -3.71 -8.52
C ILE A 200 -19.79 -4.01 -9.44
N GLU A 201 -20.95 -3.40 -9.19
CA GLU A 201 -22.16 -3.56 -10.03
C GLU A 201 -21.90 -3.17 -11.50
N ARG A 202 -21.15 -2.08 -11.73
CA ARG A 202 -20.75 -1.67 -13.09
C ARG A 202 -19.81 -2.68 -13.76
N PHE A 203 -18.95 -3.33 -12.99
CA PHE A 203 -18.07 -4.39 -13.50
C PHE A 203 -18.80 -5.70 -13.78
N ASP A 204 -19.87 -6.00 -13.04
CA ASP A 204 -20.68 -7.22 -13.19
C ASP A 204 -21.17 -7.37 -14.64
N HIS A 205 -21.73 -6.30 -15.20
CA HIS A 205 -22.19 -6.25 -16.59
C HIS A 205 -21.07 -6.46 -17.63
N ARG A 206 -19.80 -6.16 -17.29
CA ARG A 206 -18.64 -6.33 -18.19
C ARG A 206 -18.01 -7.72 -18.11
N LEU A 207 -18.26 -8.47 -17.03
CA LEU A 207 -17.66 -9.79 -16.80
C LEU A 207 -18.49 -10.94 -17.39
N ASP A 208 -19.79 -10.73 -17.57
CA ASP A 208 -20.77 -11.74 -18.03
C ASP A 208 -20.42 -12.39 -19.39
N VAL A 209 -19.66 -11.70 -20.26
CA VAL A 209 -19.41 -12.18 -21.65
C VAL A 209 -17.97 -12.68 -21.86
N ALA A 210 -17.01 -12.22 -21.06
CA ALA A 210 -15.58 -12.47 -21.28
C ALA A 210 -14.96 -13.46 -20.30
N ALA A 211 -15.36 -13.44 -19.02
CA ALA A 211 -14.84 -14.37 -18.01
C ALA A 211 -15.25 -15.81 -18.35
N TYR A 212 -16.49 -16.02 -18.80
CA TYR A 212 -16.99 -17.33 -19.25
C TYR A 212 -16.21 -17.85 -20.47
N ARG A 213 -15.94 -17.01 -21.47
CA ARG A 213 -15.13 -17.38 -22.66
C ARG A 213 -13.66 -17.63 -22.32
N TYR A 214 -13.08 -16.86 -21.39
CA TYR A 214 -11.69 -17.01 -20.96
C TYR A 214 -11.49 -18.24 -20.06
N PHE A 215 -12.46 -18.51 -19.18
CA PHE A 215 -12.58 -19.72 -18.37
C PHE A 215 -12.58 -20.97 -19.26
N TRP A 216 -13.33 -20.98 -20.36
CA TRP A 216 -13.34 -22.08 -21.35
C TRP A 216 -12.13 -22.11 -22.30
N ALA A 217 -11.49 -20.97 -22.58
CA ALA A 217 -10.27 -20.94 -23.38
C ALA A 217 -9.04 -21.47 -22.62
N ALA A 218 -8.93 -21.15 -21.33
CA ALA A 218 -7.88 -21.64 -20.44
C ALA A 218 -7.99 -23.16 -20.20
N THR A 219 -9.21 -23.70 -20.13
CA THR A 219 -9.42 -25.16 -20.05
C THR A 219 -9.09 -25.84 -21.39
N ARG A 220 -9.39 -25.22 -22.54
CA ARG A 220 -9.13 -25.82 -23.87
C ARG A 220 -7.64 -25.94 -24.24
N ILE A 221 -6.78 -25.07 -23.71
CA ILE A 221 -5.32 -25.12 -23.93
C ILE A 221 -4.64 -26.22 -23.06
N ARG A 222 -5.32 -26.72 -22.02
CA ARG A 222 -4.78 -27.76 -21.12
C ARG A 222 -5.53 -29.10 -21.16
N ALA A 223 -6.73 -29.14 -21.75
CA ALA A 223 -7.57 -30.33 -21.92
C ALA A 223 -7.02 -31.39 -22.90
N ARG A 224 -5.86 -31.17 -23.55
CA ARG A 224 -5.19 -32.20 -24.37
C ARG A 224 -4.26 -33.13 -23.58
N ARG A 225 -4.19 -33.05 -22.23
CA ARG A 225 -3.27 -33.89 -21.43
C ARG A 225 -3.85 -34.58 -20.20
N TRP A 226 -5.12 -34.42 -19.85
CA TRP A 226 -5.66 -35.03 -18.62
C TRP A 226 -7.03 -35.64 -18.88
N THR A 227 -7.06 -36.96 -18.92
CA THR A 227 -8.23 -37.82 -19.04
C THR A 227 -9.04 -37.87 -17.73
N ASP A 228 -10.32 -38.21 -17.90
CA ASP A 228 -11.41 -38.31 -16.93
C ASP A 228 -11.05 -38.92 -15.57
N SER A 229 -11.23 -38.16 -14.49
CA SER A 229 -11.69 -38.67 -13.16
C SER A 229 -11.81 -37.53 -12.13
N ALA A 230 -10.95 -36.50 -12.18
CA ALA A 230 -10.82 -35.52 -11.09
C ALA A 230 -11.92 -34.45 -11.01
N TYR A 231 -12.76 -34.29 -12.05
CA TYR A 231 -13.69 -33.16 -12.13
C TYR A 231 -14.97 -33.35 -11.29
N ARG A 232 -15.33 -34.59 -10.94
CA ARG A 232 -16.58 -34.88 -10.22
C ARG A 232 -16.45 -34.79 -8.69
N HIS A 233 -15.25 -34.98 -8.13
CA HIS A 233 -15.03 -34.91 -6.67
C HIS A 233 -14.76 -33.50 -6.13
N LEU A 234 -14.58 -32.49 -7.01
CA LEU A 234 -14.41 -31.09 -6.59
C LEU A 234 -15.74 -30.32 -6.44
N LEU A 235 -16.88 -30.92 -6.80
CA LEU A 235 -18.16 -30.23 -6.95
C LEU A 235 -19.07 -30.28 -5.69
N HIS A 236 -18.65 -30.88 -4.57
CA HIS A 236 -19.52 -31.12 -3.41
C HIS A 236 -19.06 -30.53 -2.06
N ARG A 237 -18.39 -29.38 -2.05
CA ARG A 237 -18.27 -28.58 -0.81
C ARG A 237 -18.64 -27.12 -1.08
N PRO A 238 -19.62 -26.53 -0.37
CA PRO A 238 -19.81 -25.08 -0.40
C PRO A 238 -18.64 -24.46 0.37
N MET A 239 -17.55 -24.16 -0.33
CA MET A 239 -16.43 -23.39 0.19
C MET A 239 -16.66 -21.93 -0.19
N PHE A 240 -16.98 -21.10 0.81
CA PHE A 240 -17.08 -19.65 0.66
C PHE A 240 -15.71 -19.05 0.27
N GLY A 241 -15.78 -18.07 -0.63
CA GLY A 241 -14.75 -17.70 -1.59
C GLY A 241 -13.62 -16.79 -1.08
N VAL A 242 -12.54 -16.74 -1.87
CA VAL A 242 -11.23 -16.06 -1.69
C VAL A 242 -10.12 -16.90 -1.03
N GLN A 243 -10.45 -18.01 -0.38
CA GLN A 243 -9.55 -18.71 0.56
C GLN A 243 -8.20 -19.29 0.04
N LYS A 244 -7.88 -19.31 -1.27
CA LYS A 244 -6.60 -19.89 -1.79
C LYS A 244 -6.07 -19.28 -3.09
N VAL A 245 -6.28 -17.99 -3.37
CA VAL A 245 -5.77 -17.33 -4.61
C VAL A 245 -4.28 -17.05 -4.51
N THR A 246 -3.89 -16.52 -3.36
CA THR A 246 -2.83 -15.53 -3.36
C THR A 246 -1.45 -16.15 -3.18
N SER A 247 -1.32 -17.41 -2.76
CA SER A 247 -0.03 -18.04 -2.43
C SER A 247 1.00 -18.00 -3.57
N SER A 248 0.56 -18.15 -4.83
CA SER A 248 1.48 -18.16 -5.99
C SER A 248 1.87 -16.78 -6.50
N MET A 249 1.07 -15.74 -6.24
CA MET A 249 1.46 -14.35 -6.52
C MET A 249 2.21 -13.73 -5.34
N ILE A 250 1.99 -14.22 -4.12
CA ILE A 250 2.62 -13.74 -2.88
C ILE A 250 4.08 -14.14 -2.78
N ALA A 251 4.51 -15.27 -3.35
CA ALA A 251 5.93 -15.61 -3.43
C ALA A 251 6.75 -14.49 -4.11
N ASP A 252 6.10 -13.73 -5.00
CA ASP A 252 6.66 -12.58 -5.69
C ASP A 252 6.40 -11.24 -4.97
N VAL A 253 5.71 -11.21 -3.81
CA VAL A 253 5.37 -9.99 -3.01
C VAL A 253 6.04 -10.01 -1.63
N TYR A 254 6.28 -11.18 -1.05
CA TYR A 254 7.01 -11.33 0.22
C TYR A 254 8.10 -12.39 0.09
N THR A 255 9.36 -12.02 0.37
CA THR A 255 10.49 -12.95 0.28
C THR A 255 10.52 -13.98 1.41
N ARG A 256 9.75 -13.75 2.49
CA ARG A 256 9.61 -14.67 3.64
C ARG A 256 8.15 -14.81 4.08
N PRO A 257 7.46 -15.91 3.70
CA PRO A 257 6.11 -16.20 4.16
C PRO A 257 6.04 -16.28 5.70
N GLY A 258 5.08 -15.59 6.31
CA GLY A 258 4.85 -15.63 7.76
C GLY A 258 5.54 -14.53 8.56
N HIS A 259 6.48 -13.77 7.98
CA HIS A 259 7.10 -12.61 8.62
C HIS A 259 6.03 -11.56 9.00
N GLN A 260 6.12 -11.05 10.23
CA GLN A 260 5.30 -9.94 10.74
C GLN A 260 6.26 -8.82 11.19
N PRO A 261 6.36 -7.73 10.41
CA PRO A 261 7.17 -6.59 10.78
C PRO A 261 6.69 -6.01 12.12
N ARG A 262 7.56 -6.05 13.13
CA ARG A 262 7.32 -5.47 14.45
C ARG A 262 8.66 -5.24 15.13
N LEU A 263 8.82 -4.06 15.72
CA LEU A 263 9.97 -3.76 16.57
C LEU A 263 9.95 -4.64 17.83
N PRO A 264 11.11 -5.12 18.31
CA PRO A 264 11.22 -5.70 19.64
C PRO A 264 10.64 -4.78 20.70
N GLU A 265 9.98 -5.34 21.73
CA GLU A 265 9.26 -4.55 22.74
C GLU A 265 10.19 -3.60 23.49
N ASP A 266 11.40 -4.05 23.81
CA ASP A 266 12.45 -3.24 24.46
C ASP A 266 12.88 -2.06 23.59
N VAL A 267 13.06 -2.28 22.28
CA VAL A 267 13.38 -1.21 21.32
C VAL A 267 12.23 -0.22 21.24
N ALA A 268 10.99 -0.71 21.14
CA ALA A 268 9.79 0.11 21.08
C ALA A 268 9.62 0.97 22.35
N ASP A 269 9.85 0.41 23.53
CA ASP A 269 9.78 1.14 24.81
C ASP A 269 10.87 2.21 24.92
N ARG A 270 12.11 1.87 24.54
CA ARG A 270 13.19 2.86 24.48
C ARG A 270 12.87 3.99 23.52
N LEU A 271 12.31 3.70 22.34
CA LEU A 271 11.89 4.72 21.39
C LEU A 271 10.76 5.60 21.94
N ARG A 272 9.75 5.03 22.62
CA ARG A 272 8.67 5.81 23.26
C ARG A 272 9.21 6.84 24.25
N MET A 273 10.26 6.50 24.99
CA MET A 273 10.91 7.42 25.93
C MET A 273 11.78 8.50 25.23
N LEU A 274 12.25 8.25 24.01
CA LEU A 274 13.13 9.15 23.26
C LEU A 274 12.40 10.14 22.37
N LEU A 275 11.25 9.74 21.82
CA LEU A 275 10.49 10.50 20.83
C LEU A 275 9.97 11.83 21.42
N LYS A 276 10.06 12.89 20.61
CA LYS A 276 9.52 14.22 20.90
C LYS A 276 8.65 14.69 19.74
N PRO A 277 7.57 15.46 20.00
CA PRO A 277 6.77 16.07 18.94
C PRO A 277 7.65 16.74 17.88
N GLY A 278 7.37 16.44 16.62
CA GLY A 278 8.14 16.88 15.47
C GLY A 278 9.26 15.93 15.01
N ASP A 279 9.56 14.87 15.76
CA ASP A 279 10.49 13.85 15.27
C ASP A 279 9.93 13.17 14.00
N VAL A 280 10.79 12.91 13.03
CA VAL A 280 10.47 12.17 11.80
C VAL A 280 11.04 10.76 11.93
N MET A 281 10.16 9.77 11.92
CA MET A 281 10.52 8.35 11.91
C MET A 281 10.64 7.88 10.47
N ILE A 282 11.83 7.43 10.10
CA ILE A 282 12.09 6.79 8.82
C ILE A 282 12.06 5.28 9.03
N THR A 283 11.20 4.56 8.31
CA THR A 283 10.88 3.16 8.65
C THR A 283 11.02 2.20 7.46
N ARG A 284 11.27 0.93 7.75
CA ARG A 284 11.40 -0.16 6.77
C ARG A 284 10.72 -1.43 7.28
N LYS A 285 9.88 -2.05 6.43
CA LYS A 285 9.30 -3.38 6.68
C LYS A 285 10.08 -4.43 5.89
N ALA A 286 11.05 -5.11 6.50
CA ALA A 286 11.81 -6.15 5.83
C ALA A 286 10.88 -7.15 5.10
N HIS A 287 11.33 -7.63 3.94
CA HIS A 287 10.61 -8.61 3.14
C HIS A 287 9.25 -8.18 2.56
N ALA A 288 8.84 -6.91 2.69
CA ALA A 288 7.70 -6.36 1.95
C ALA A 288 8.15 -5.85 0.58
N LEU A 289 7.46 -6.24 -0.52
CA LEU A 289 7.78 -5.70 -1.85
C LEU A 289 7.54 -4.19 -1.97
N THR A 290 6.81 -3.59 -1.03
CA THR A 290 6.59 -2.14 -0.97
C THR A 290 7.87 -1.34 -0.69
N ASN A 291 8.93 -1.97 -0.17
CA ASN A 291 10.22 -1.32 0.07
C ASN A 291 10.99 -0.99 -1.22
N TYR A 292 10.63 -1.56 -2.36
CA TYR A 292 11.47 -1.49 -3.56
C TYR A 292 11.20 -0.27 -4.45
N PHE A 293 10.25 0.58 -4.07
CA PHE A 293 9.64 1.53 -5.00
C PHE A 293 10.23 2.95 -5.01
N LEU A 294 11.10 3.24 -4.05
CA LEU A 294 12.06 4.35 -4.10
C LEU A 294 13.44 3.74 -3.81
N PRO A 295 14.51 4.18 -4.50
CA PRO A 295 15.85 3.67 -4.25
C PRO A 295 16.23 3.92 -2.79
N GLY A 296 16.73 2.89 -2.10
CA GLY A 296 17.20 3.03 -0.72
C GLY A 296 16.92 1.83 0.18
N TYR A 297 17.56 1.82 1.34
CA TYR A 297 17.19 0.95 2.45
C TYR A 297 15.98 1.51 3.20
N TRP A 298 15.77 2.83 3.15
CA TRP A 298 14.78 3.55 3.95
C TRP A 298 13.61 4.08 3.08
N PRO A 299 12.46 3.38 3.00
CA PRO A 299 11.40 3.70 2.04
C PRO A 299 10.30 4.66 2.52
N HIS A 300 10.09 4.82 3.83
CA HIS A 300 8.91 5.49 4.37
C HIS A 300 9.24 6.49 5.48
N ALA A 301 8.42 7.53 5.62
CA ALA A 301 8.53 8.54 6.67
C ALA A 301 7.18 8.73 7.41
N ALA A 302 7.25 8.89 8.72
CA ALA A 302 6.10 9.22 9.57
C ALA A 302 6.48 10.33 10.56
N LEU A 303 5.63 11.34 10.68
CA LEU A 303 5.86 12.50 11.55
C LEU A 303 5.25 12.25 12.93
N PHE A 304 6.04 12.24 13.99
CA PHE A 304 5.56 12.06 15.34
C PHE A 304 4.91 13.35 15.86
N LEU A 305 3.64 13.25 16.26
CA LEU A 305 2.90 14.37 16.84
C LEU A 305 2.99 14.37 18.37
N GLY A 306 3.18 13.21 19.00
CA GLY A 306 3.14 13.09 20.46
C GLY A 306 1.75 12.82 21.00
N ASP A 307 1.54 13.11 22.29
CA ASP A 307 0.24 12.97 22.94
C ASP A 307 -0.64 14.20 22.62
N PRO A 308 -1.84 14.04 22.05
CA PRO A 308 -2.78 15.14 21.81
C PRO A 308 -3.06 16.01 23.02
N ARG A 309 -2.99 15.46 24.24
CA ARG A 309 -3.19 16.19 25.50
C ARG A 309 -2.07 17.19 25.79
N GLN A 310 -0.91 16.99 25.17
CA GLN A 310 0.28 17.82 25.31
C GLN A 310 0.44 18.78 24.12
N LEU A 311 -0.40 18.65 23.09
CA LEU A 311 -0.42 19.54 21.93
C LEU A 311 -1.32 20.73 22.20
N GLY A 312 -0.91 21.91 21.71
CA GLY A 312 -1.70 23.13 21.83
C GLY A 312 -3.09 23.01 21.18
N PRO A 313 -4.08 23.80 21.62
CA PRO A 313 -5.46 23.70 21.15
C PRO A 313 -5.60 23.86 19.62
N GLU A 314 -4.71 24.63 18.98
CA GLU A 314 -4.70 24.79 17.51
C GLU A 314 -4.46 23.48 16.77
N ILE A 315 -3.59 22.61 17.30
CA ILE A 315 -3.27 21.31 16.73
C ILE A 315 -4.39 20.31 17.06
N ALA A 316 -4.94 20.40 18.27
CA ALA A 316 -6.02 19.54 18.72
C ALA A 316 -7.32 19.75 17.92
N VAL A 317 -7.66 20.98 17.53
CA VAL A 317 -8.85 21.28 16.72
C VAL A 317 -8.71 20.80 15.28
N ARG A 318 -7.49 20.82 14.73
CA ARG A 318 -7.24 20.51 13.32
C ARG A 318 -7.21 19.03 13.01
N ALA A 319 -6.70 18.21 13.92
CA ALA A 319 -6.67 16.78 13.71
C ALA A 319 -7.99 16.17 14.20
N HIS A 320 -8.65 15.40 13.35
CA HIS A 320 -9.94 14.78 13.65
C HIS A 320 -9.77 13.58 14.62
N TRP A 321 -9.35 13.85 15.85
CA TRP A 321 -8.99 12.84 16.87
C TRP A 321 -10.13 11.97 17.40
N GLY A 322 -11.38 12.29 17.02
CA GLY A 322 -12.61 11.78 17.66
C GLY A 322 -12.71 10.26 17.71
N ASP A 323 -12.19 9.59 16.69
CA ASP A 323 -12.34 8.14 16.49
C ASP A 323 -11.10 7.34 16.93
N LEU A 324 -10.04 8.00 17.39
CA LEU A 324 -8.78 7.34 17.70
C LEU A 324 -8.74 6.81 19.13
N ASP A 325 -8.33 5.54 19.28
CA ASP A 325 -8.21 4.86 20.55
C ASP A 325 -7.40 5.68 21.58
N ARG A 326 -8.07 6.05 22.68
CA ARG A 326 -7.50 6.86 23.75
C ARG A 326 -6.54 6.08 24.65
N SER A 327 -6.54 4.74 24.57
CA SER A 327 -5.65 3.87 25.34
C SER A 327 -4.20 3.90 24.84
N THR A 328 -4.00 4.26 23.57
CA THR A 328 -2.68 4.37 22.92
C THR A 328 -2.39 5.82 22.53
N PRO A 329 -2.25 6.78 23.48
CA PRO A 329 -2.44 8.22 23.23
C PRO A 329 -1.43 8.84 22.26
N LEU A 330 -0.27 8.23 22.01
CA LEU A 330 0.75 8.78 21.12
C LEU A 330 0.33 8.70 19.65
N ARG A 331 0.57 9.79 18.92
CA ARG A 331 0.06 9.98 17.55
C ARG A 331 1.16 10.28 16.55
N VAL A 332 0.89 9.88 15.32
CA VAL A 332 1.77 10.07 14.18
C VAL A 332 0.96 10.52 12.97
N PHE A 333 1.54 11.40 12.16
CA PHE A 333 0.97 11.90 10.93
C PHE A 333 1.75 11.33 9.76
N GLU A 334 1.06 10.59 8.89
CA GLU A 334 1.72 9.92 7.76
C GLU A 334 0.77 9.74 6.58
N ALA A 335 1.35 9.61 5.39
CA ALA A 335 0.62 9.24 4.18
C ALA A 335 0.86 7.74 3.89
N LEU A 336 -0.21 6.95 3.93
CA LEU A 336 -0.22 5.55 3.49
C LEU A 336 -1.23 5.40 2.35
N LYS A 337 -1.38 4.19 1.79
CA LYS A 337 -2.27 3.91 0.65
C LYS A 337 -3.74 4.35 0.84
N ASP A 338 -4.20 4.47 2.08
CA ASP A 338 -5.53 4.96 2.48
C ASP A 338 -5.60 6.49 2.70
N GLY A 339 -4.50 7.20 2.44
CA GLY A 339 -4.39 8.65 2.48
C GLY A 339 -3.51 9.19 3.61
N VAL A 340 -3.50 10.51 3.70
CA VAL A 340 -2.82 11.31 4.72
C VAL A 340 -3.71 11.35 5.95
N ARG A 341 -3.29 10.69 7.03
CA ARG A 341 -4.13 10.55 8.24
C ARG A 341 -3.27 10.60 9.48
N VAL A 342 -3.93 10.92 10.58
CA VAL A 342 -3.33 10.73 11.89
C VAL A 342 -3.63 9.32 12.42
N ARG A 343 -2.60 8.66 12.95
CA ARG A 343 -2.64 7.27 13.42
C ARG A 343 -2.00 7.14 14.79
N SER A 344 -2.20 5.99 15.44
CA SER A 344 -1.45 5.64 16.64
C SER A 344 -0.01 5.26 16.30
N LEU A 345 0.87 5.30 17.31
CA LEU A 345 2.27 4.90 17.18
C LEU A 345 2.46 3.43 16.75
N ALA A 346 1.42 2.60 16.86
CA ALA A 346 1.45 1.21 16.40
C ALA A 346 1.74 1.10 14.89
N SER A 347 1.29 2.08 14.09
CA SER A 347 1.49 2.07 12.63
C SER A 347 2.98 2.07 12.22
N PRO A 348 3.80 3.06 12.62
CA PRO A 348 5.24 3.09 12.31
C PRO A 348 6.07 2.12 13.15
N PHE A 349 5.52 1.48 14.18
CA PHE A 349 6.21 0.45 14.98
C PHE A 349 6.01 -0.97 14.44
N ALA A 350 5.08 -1.16 13.51
CA ALA A 350 4.88 -2.40 12.76
C ALA A 350 5.91 -2.51 11.60
N VAL A 351 7.20 -2.41 11.94
CA VAL A 351 8.35 -2.33 11.03
C VAL A 351 9.54 -3.09 11.60
N ASP A 352 10.52 -3.41 10.76
CA ASP A 352 11.72 -4.17 11.16
C ASP A 352 12.93 -3.29 11.41
N ALA A 353 12.98 -2.12 10.76
CA ALA A 353 14.01 -1.12 11.00
C ALA A 353 13.38 0.28 11.09
N ILE A 354 13.96 1.13 11.94
CA ILE A 354 13.51 2.50 12.19
C ILE A 354 14.70 3.42 12.49
N CYS A 355 14.65 4.62 11.95
CA CYS A 355 15.53 5.74 12.28
C CYS A 355 14.68 6.92 12.77
N VAL A 356 15.17 7.66 13.76
CA VAL A 356 14.51 8.86 14.28
C VAL A 356 15.37 10.08 13.94
N LEU A 357 14.79 11.02 13.20
CA LEU A 357 15.38 12.31 12.87
C LEU A 357 14.65 13.40 13.66
N ARG A 358 15.37 14.32 14.29
CA ARG A 358 14.78 15.43 15.06
C ARG A 358 15.04 16.77 14.39
N PRO A 359 14.02 17.61 14.16
CA PRO A 359 14.21 18.91 13.54
C PRO A 359 15.06 19.82 14.44
N LYS A 360 15.99 20.55 13.83
CA LYS A 360 16.78 21.63 14.47
C LYS A 360 15.96 22.91 14.54
N LEU A 361 14.85 22.86 15.27
CA LEU A 361 13.90 23.96 15.43
C LEU A 361 13.54 24.14 16.90
N GLU A 362 13.19 25.36 17.27
CA GLU A 362 12.64 25.67 18.59
C GLU A 362 11.25 25.05 18.74
N ALA A 363 10.83 24.77 19.98
CA ALA A 363 9.54 24.12 20.25
C ALA A 363 8.33 24.88 19.66
N SER A 364 8.37 26.21 19.65
CA SER A 364 7.33 27.04 19.03
C SER A 364 7.27 26.88 17.51
N GLN A 365 8.43 26.83 16.85
CA GLN A 365 8.55 26.59 15.41
C GLN A 365 8.10 25.17 15.03
N VAL A 366 8.39 24.18 15.88
CA VAL A 366 7.86 22.82 15.69
C VAL A 366 6.33 22.83 15.78
N ALA A 367 5.74 23.48 16.79
CA ALA A 367 4.29 23.57 16.91
C ALA A 367 3.62 24.24 15.69
N GLU A 368 4.21 25.34 15.21
CA GLU A 368 3.79 26.03 13.98
C GLU A 368 3.85 25.08 12.77
N ALA A 369 4.99 24.41 12.58
CA ALA A 369 5.22 23.46 11.49
C ALA A 369 4.17 22.32 11.50
N LEU A 370 3.92 21.72 12.68
CA LEU A 370 2.91 20.67 12.84
C LEU A 370 1.50 21.18 12.49
N SER A 371 1.12 22.37 12.96
CA SER A 371 -0.18 22.99 12.64
C SER A 371 -0.36 23.22 11.14
N ARG A 372 0.71 23.61 10.44
CA ARG A 372 0.76 23.75 8.98
C ARG A 372 0.62 22.40 8.28
N GLY A 373 1.35 21.38 8.72
CA GLY A 373 1.30 20.04 8.14
C GLY A 373 -0.11 19.42 8.21
N LEU A 374 -0.78 19.58 9.35
CA LEU A 374 -2.10 18.98 9.60
C LEU A 374 -3.23 19.49 8.70
N VAL A 375 -3.05 20.63 8.02
CA VAL A 375 -3.98 21.10 6.96
C VAL A 375 -4.11 20.09 5.81
N HIS A 376 -3.19 19.13 5.73
CA HIS A 376 -3.19 18.10 4.71
C HIS A 376 -3.83 16.78 5.14
N GLU A 377 -4.34 16.68 6.37
CA GLU A 377 -5.14 15.52 6.78
C GLU A 377 -6.32 15.30 5.82
N GLY A 378 -6.59 14.04 5.51
CA GLY A 378 -7.69 13.62 4.62
C GLY A 378 -7.34 13.63 3.14
N LYS A 379 -6.18 14.18 2.74
CA LYS A 379 -5.75 14.12 1.32
C LYS A 379 -5.47 12.68 0.89
N PRO A 380 -5.75 12.32 -0.38
CA PRO A 380 -5.40 11.01 -0.90
C PRO A 380 -3.89 10.79 -1.01
N TYR A 381 -3.50 9.52 -1.09
CA TYR A 381 -2.12 9.13 -1.34
C TYR A 381 -1.73 9.40 -2.79
N ASP A 382 -0.52 9.89 -3.02
CA ASP A 382 0.02 10.07 -4.35
C ASP A 382 0.81 8.85 -4.85
N PHE A 383 0.19 8.03 -5.69
CA PHE A 383 0.85 6.90 -6.34
C PHE A 383 1.80 7.30 -7.48
N ASP A 384 1.72 8.55 -7.97
CA ASP A 384 2.57 9.10 -9.03
C ASP A 384 3.86 9.76 -8.50
N PHE A 385 3.99 9.99 -7.19
CA PHE A 385 5.14 10.65 -6.53
C PHE A 385 5.49 12.01 -7.17
N ASP A 386 4.50 12.86 -7.38
CA ASP A 386 4.59 14.15 -8.07
C ASP A 386 4.39 15.33 -7.14
N PHE A 387 5.49 15.89 -6.67
CA PHE A 387 5.46 17.01 -5.72
C PHE A 387 4.96 18.32 -6.36
N THR A 388 4.71 18.34 -7.67
CA THR A 388 4.10 19.50 -8.35
C THR A 388 2.59 19.63 -8.06
N GLN A 389 1.94 18.57 -7.56
CA GLN A 389 0.50 18.57 -7.25
C GLN A 389 0.24 18.43 -5.76
N SER A 390 -0.22 19.49 -5.09
CA SER A 390 -0.50 19.43 -3.64
C SER A 390 -1.84 18.77 -3.28
N GLN A 391 -2.56 18.17 -4.23
CA GLN A 391 -3.88 17.56 -3.98
C GLN A 391 -3.78 16.16 -3.39
N ARG A 392 -2.65 15.48 -3.58
CA ARG A 392 -2.34 14.14 -3.05
C ARG A 392 -0.91 14.20 -2.51
N LEU A 393 -0.62 13.49 -1.44
CA LEU A 393 0.72 13.54 -0.83
C LEU A 393 1.31 12.14 -0.69
N VAL A 394 2.63 12.07 -0.79
CA VAL A 394 3.43 10.95 -0.30
C VAL A 394 3.94 11.19 1.12
N CYS A 395 4.47 10.16 1.75
CA CYS A 395 4.88 10.18 3.16
C CYS A 395 5.95 11.24 3.46
N THR A 396 6.91 11.44 2.57
CA THR A 396 7.95 12.47 2.66
C THR A 396 7.45 13.86 2.29
N GLU A 397 6.38 13.97 1.49
CA GLU A 397 5.76 15.26 1.20
C GLU A 397 5.03 15.81 2.42
N VAL A 398 4.50 14.93 3.29
CA VAL A 398 3.98 15.35 4.61
C VAL A 398 5.08 16.07 5.41
N VAL A 399 6.30 15.50 5.45
CA VAL A 399 7.44 16.12 6.15
C VAL A 399 7.86 17.43 5.47
N TYR A 400 8.00 17.44 4.14
CA TYR A 400 8.33 18.63 3.36
C TYR A 400 7.33 19.77 3.60
N ARG A 401 6.03 19.50 3.45
CA ARG A 401 4.97 20.50 3.62
C ARG A 401 4.87 21.00 5.06
N THR A 402 5.26 20.19 6.04
CA THR A 402 5.31 20.56 7.46
C THR A 402 6.44 21.56 7.74
N TYR A 403 7.66 21.27 7.26
CA TYR A 403 8.85 22.00 7.72
C TYR A 403 9.43 23.03 6.75
N ASP A 404 9.21 22.89 5.44
CA ASP A 404 9.88 23.75 4.45
C ASP A 404 9.54 25.24 4.67
N GLY A 405 10.56 26.08 4.81
CA GLY A 405 10.45 27.51 5.13
C GLY A 405 10.33 27.85 6.62
N VAL A 406 10.09 26.87 7.51
CA VAL A 406 9.99 27.13 8.95
C VAL A 406 11.38 27.18 9.56
N GLY A 407 11.67 28.26 10.31
CA GLY A 407 12.96 28.45 10.98
C GLY A 407 14.18 28.42 10.04
N GLY A 408 13.99 28.78 8.77
CA GLY A 408 15.04 28.73 7.74
C GLY A 408 15.34 27.33 7.22
N MET A 409 14.56 26.30 7.60
CA MET A 409 14.70 24.96 7.03
C MET A 409 14.28 24.99 5.56
N SER A 410 15.11 24.43 4.68
CA SER A 410 14.84 24.36 3.23
C SER A 410 15.14 22.96 2.71
N PHE A 411 14.26 22.44 1.87
CA PHE A 411 14.45 21.13 1.23
C PHE A 411 14.85 21.29 -0.23
N GLU A 412 15.83 20.50 -0.65
CA GLU A 412 16.20 20.40 -2.06
C GLU A 412 15.49 19.18 -2.66
N LEU A 413 14.65 19.42 -3.66
CA LEU A 413 13.95 18.35 -4.37
C LEU A 413 14.82 17.81 -5.49
N THR A 414 14.93 16.49 -5.59
CA THR A 414 15.76 15.81 -6.58
C THR A 414 14.89 15.31 -7.73
N PRO A 415 15.26 15.58 -9.00
CA PRO A 415 14.53 15.07 -10.15
C PRO A 415 14.72 13.55 -10.29
N ARG A 416 13.61 12.80 -10.30
CA ARG A 416 13.57 11.35 -10.51
C ARG A 416 12.43 11.02 -11.47
N LEU A 417 12.73 10.35 -12.59
CA LEU A 417 11.77 10.03 -13.66
C LEU A 417 10.98 11.27 -14.13
N GLY A 418 11.68 12.38 -14.35
CA GLY A 418 11.09 13.65 -14.79
C GLY A 418 10.25 14.39 -13.75
N ARG A 419 10.20 13.95 -12.50
CA ARG A 419 9.45 14.61 -11.41
C ARG A 419 10.35 15.05 -10.28
N LEU A 420 10.07 16.20 -9.69
CA LEU A 420 10.72 16.62 -8.45
C LEU A 420 10.19 15.76 -7.31
N THR A 421 11.10 15.18 -6.54
CA THR A 421 10.78 14.26 -5.45
C THR A 421 11.65 14.51 -4.23
N LEU A 422 11.14 14.12 -3.06
CA LEU A 422 11.93 13.98 -1.83
C LEU A 422 11.77 12.54 -1.33
N SER A 423 12.86 11.79 -1.26
CA SER A 423 12.88 10.44 -0.71
C SER A 423 13.19 10.46 0.79
N ALA A 424 12.91 9.36 1.48
CA ALA A 424 13.27 9.23 2.89
C ALA A 424 14.80 9.17 3.10
N GLU A 425 15.54 8.67 2.10
CA GLU A 425 17.01 8.74 2.07
C GLU A 425 17.50 10.19 1.92
N ASP A 426 16.80 11.05 1.18
CA ASP A 426 17.14 12.48 1.10
C ASP A 426 17.01 13.15 2.48
N LEU A 427 16.00 12.78 3.28
CA LEU A 427 15.85 13.26 4.67
C LEU A 427 17.00 12.80 5.56
N ILE A 428 17.42 11.55 5.43
CA ILE A 428 18.59 11.01 6.14
C ILE A 428 19.86 11.73 5.70
N ALA A 429 20.05 11.96 4.40
CA ALA A 429 21.19 12.68 3.86
C ALA A 429 21.25 14.13 4.36
N MET A 430 20.09 14.80 4.48
CA MET A 430 20.00 16.12 5.12
C MET A 430 20.48 16.06 6.58
N ALA A 431 19.98 15.10 7.37
CA ALA A 431 20.38 14.94 8.77
C ALA A 431 21.88 14.69 8.93
N LEU A 432 22.45 13.77 8.14
CA LEU A 432 23.89 13.45 8.15
C LEU A 432 24.77 14.60 7.67
N ALA A 433 24.26 15.48 6.80
CA ALA A 433 24.93 16.72 6.42
C ALA A 433 24.75 17.84 7.48
N GLY A 434 24.09 17.55 8.60
CA GLY A 434 23.76 18.52 9.64
C GLY A 434 22.74 19.58 9.22
N ARG A 435 21.98 19.36 8.13
CA ARG A 435 21.00 20.32 7.59
C ARG A 435 19.59 19.96 8.06
N GLY A 436 18.93 20.88 8.76
CA GLY A 436 17.52 20.78 9.17
C GLY A 436 17.22 19.75 10.27
N PHE A 437 17.91 18.61 10.29
CA PHE A 437 17.68 17.52 11.25
C PHE A 437 18.97 17.09 11.96
N VAL A 438 18.83 16.43 13.11
CA VAL A 438 19.85 15.59 13.76
C VAL A 438 19.37 14.15 13.82
N VAL A 439 20.30 13.20 13.81
CA VAL A 439 20.00 11.79 14.02
C VAL A 439 19.88 11.52 15.52
N VAL A 440 18.76 10.96 15.96
CA VAL A 440 18.52 10.66 17.39
C VAL A 440 18.82 9.21 17.73
N ALA A 441 18.31 8.29 16.91
CA ALA A 441 18.48 6.87 17.13
C ALA A 441 18.23 6.10 15.83
N VAL A 442 18.85 4.92 15.72
CA VAL A 442 18.58 3.98 14.63
C VAL A 442 18.59 2.55 15.14
N PHE A 443 17.67 1.75 14.63
CA PHE A 443 17.60 0.32 14.82
C PHE A 443 17.44 -0.33 13.44
N ALA A 444 18.43 -1.14 13.06
CA ALA A 444 18.46 -1.83 11.76
C ALA A 444 19.09 -3.23 11.95
N PRO A 445 18.30 -4.24 12.37
CA PRO A 445 18.80 -5.54 12.84
C PRO A 445 19.51 -6.37 11.77
N ASP A 446 19.31 -6.05 10.48
CA ASP A 446 20.09 -6.64 9.38
C ASP A 446 21.59 -6.25 9.42
N HIS A 447 21.92 -5.21 10.18
CA HIS A 447 23.25 -4.62 10.28
C HIS A 447 23.77 -4.61 11.72
N GLU A 448 22.95 -4.15 12.67
CA GLU A 448 23.29 -4.07 14.10
C GLU A 448 22.05 -4.41 14.93
N ALA A 449 22.19 -5.32 15.89
CA ALA A 449 21.07 -5.84 16.67
C ALA A 449 20.57 -4.88 17.77
N GLU A 450 21.33 -3.83 18.08
CA GLU A 450 21.01 -2.88 19.15
C GLU A 450 20.45 -1.56 18.59
N LEU A 451 19.63 -0.89 19.41
CA LEU A 451 19.22 0.50 19.15
C LEU A 451 20.42 1.43 19.43
N LEU A 452 21.02 1.94 18.36
CA LEU A 452 22.14 2.88 18.40
C LEU A 452 21.66 4.32 18.50
N ARG A 453 22.51 5.19 19.03
CA ARG A 453 22.25 6.63 19.24
C ARG A 453 23.46 7.47 18.84
N ASP A 454 23.22 8.76 18.64
CA ASP A 454 24.25 9.78 18.41
C ASP A 454 25.22 9.34 17.29
N ASP A 455 26.53 9.51 17.45
CA ASP A 455 27.55 9.19 16.44
C ASP A 455 27.47 7.75 15.92
N ALA A 456 27.12 6.79 16.77
CA ALA A 456 26.97 5.39 16.36
C ALA A 456 25.76 5.19 15.43
N ALA A 457 24.67 5.96 15.65
CA ALA A 457 23.52 5.95 14.76
C ALA A 457 23.86 6.59 13.41
N GLU A 458 24.60 7.71 13.42
CA GLU A 458 25.06 8.35 12.17
C GLU A 458 25.96 7.43 11.35
N ALA A 459 26.91 6.75 12.00
CA ALA A 459 27.79 5.78 11.35
C ALA A 459 27.01 4.62 10.71
N LEU A 460 25.97 4.11 11.38
CA LEU A 460 25.11 3.07 10.79
C LEU A 460 24.30 3.60 9.60
N LEU A 461 23.74 4.81 9.68
CA LEU A 461 23.01 5.41 8.58
C LEU A 461 23.90 5.68 7.36
N GLN A 462 25.15 6.09 7.56
CA GLN A 462 26.10 6.24 6.45
C GLN A 462 26.38 4.92 5.72
N ARG A 463 26.39 3.79 6.44
CA ARG A 463 26.57 2.45 5.87
C ARG A 463 25.32 1.90 5.17
N THR A 464 24.13 2.29 5.64
CA THR A 464 22.85 1.72 5.17
C THR A 464 22.16 2.56 4.09
N LYS A 465 22.39 3.88 4.08
CA LYS A 465 21.89 4.75 3.00
C LYS A 465 22.56 4.36 1.69
N ARG A 466 21.79 4.27 0.61
CA ARG A 466 22.38 4.15 -0.72
C ARG A 466 22.99 5.49 -1.17
N PRO A 467 24.06 5.48 -1.97
CA PRO A 467 24.52 6.69 -2.65
C PRO A 467 23.37 7.27 -3.50
N PRO A 468 23.30 8.61 -3.65
CA PRO A 468 22.23 9.29 -4.38
C PRO A 468 22.13 8.89 -5.85
#